data_AF-A0A562U4G2-F1
#
_entry.id   AF-A0A562U4G2-F1
#
_cell.length_a   1.000
_cell.length_b   1.000
_cell.length_c   1.000
_cell.angle_alpha   90.00
_cell.angle_beta   90.00
_cell.angle_gamma   90.00
#
_symmetry.space_group_name_H-M   'P 1'
#
loop_
_entity.id
_entity.type
_entity.pdbx_description
1 polymer ?
#
loop_
_entity_poly.entity_id
_entity_poly.type
_entity_poly.pdbx_seq_one_letter_code
_entity_poly.pdbx_strand_id
1 'polypeptide(L)'
;MEHERLRDQVRKDYLSGLCSYRSLAERYGCSSSTIHRLVMGKSKKAPKRGAERIEGWVQRTSGLNQEMPTGVDELQEELRMAMLKIELLETMIDIADEKLGANIRKKAGARQSGE
;
A
#
# COMPACT_ATOMS: atom_id res chain seq x y z
N MET A 1 19.50 -25.92 21.40
CA MET A 1 18.67 -26.35 20.25
C MET A 1 17.21 -26.53 20.65
N GLU A 2 16.88 -27.30 21.70
CA GLU A 2 15.49 -27.54 22.14
C GLU A 2 14.71 -26.28 22.54
N HIS A 3 15.33 -25.34 23.25
CA HIS A 3 14.66 -24.10 23.70
C HIS A 3 14.31 -23.13 22.56
N GLU A 4 14.98 -23.21 21.41
CA GLU A 4 14.67 -22.36 20.25
C GLU A 4 13.40 -22.83 19.55
N ARG A 5 13.28 -24.15 19.39
CA ARG A 5 12.10 -24.78 18.79
C ARG A 5 10.85 -24.50 19.62
N LEU A 6 10.95 -24.54 20.94
CA LEU A 6 9.84 -24.21 21.84
C LEU A 6 9.39 -22.74 21.67
N ARG A 7 10.34 -21.80 21.55
CA ARG A 7 10.03 -20.37 21.34
C ARG A 7 9.33 -20.14 20.01
N ASP A 8 9.79 -20.81 18.96
CA ASP A 8 9.19 -20.67 17.63
C ASP A 8 7.79 -21.29 17.57
N GLN A 9 7.58 -22.40 18.30
CA GLN A 9 6.25 -23.00 18.40
C GLN A 9 5.26 -22.08 19.13
N VAL A 10 5.66 -21.51 20.26
CA VAL A 10 4.84 -20.53 21.00
C VAL A 10 4.51 -19.31 20.14
N ARG A 11 5.45 -18.84 19.31
CA ARG A 11 5.22 -17.72 18.39
C ARG A 11 4.23 -18.11 17.27
N LYS A 12 4.36 -19.30 16.67
CA LYS A 12 3.43 -19.78 15.65
C LYS A 12 2.01 -19.93 16.19
N ASP A 13 1.87 -20.50 17.39
CA ASP A 13 0.57 -20.68 18.02
C ASP A 13 -0.08 -19.33 18.36
N TYR A 14 0.69 -18.33 18.80
CA TYR A 14 0.19 -16.97 19.00
C TYR A 14 -0.26 -16.31 17.69
N LEU A 15 0.56 -16.42 16.64
CA LEU A 15 0.26 -15.84 15.33
C LEU A 15 -0.93 -16.51 14.63
N SER A 16 -1.30 -17.74 15.03
CA SER A 16 -2.54 -18.38 14.59
C SER A 16 -3.80 -17.64 15.06
N GLY A 17 -3.68 -16.69 16.01
CA GLY A 17 -4.76 -15.79 16.45
C GLY A 17 -5.80 -16.43 17.37
N LEU A 18 -5.76 -17.74 17.56
CA LEU A 18 -6.75 -18.49 18.36
C LEU A 18 -6.38 -18.60 19.85
N CYS A 19 -5.18 -18.19 20.24
CA CYS A 19 -4.68 -18.35 21.61
C CYS A 19 -4.21 -17.01 22.20
N SER A 20 -4.74 -16.67 23.38
CA SER A 20 -4.27 -15.51 24.15
C SER A 20 -2.95 -15.81 24.89
N TYR A 21 -2.24 -14.76 25.31
CA TYR A 21 -1.02 -14.91 26.13
C TYR A 21 -1.24 -15.73 27.42
N ARG A 22 -2.42 -15.63 28.04
CA ARG A 22 -2.78 -16.41 29.23
C ARG A 22 -3.03 -17.87 28.89
N SER A 23 -3.73 -18.14 27.78
CA SER A 23 -3.97 -19.50 27.30
C SER A 23 -2.68 -20.22 26.89
N LEU A 24 -1.70 -19.50 26.35
CA LEU A 24 -0.37 -20.03 26.05
C LEU A 24 0.47 -20.26 27.31
N ALA A 25 0.37 -19.37 28.29
CA ALA A 25 1.03 -19.51 29.59
C ALA A 25 0.61 -20.79 30.32
N GLU A 26 -0.69 -21.10 30.33
CA GLU A 26 -1.23 -22.33 30.92
C GLU A 26 -0.78 -23.59 30.16
N ARG A 27 -0.82 -23.58 28.82
CA ARG A 27 -0.41 -24.74 27.98
C ARG A 27 1.07 -25.08 28.10
N TYR A 28 1.92 -24.06 28.19
CA TYR A 28 3.38 -24.23 28.21
C TYR A 28 3.97 -24.11 29.63
N GLY A 29 3.13 -23.99 30.68
CA GLY A 29 3.54 -23.93 32.08
C GLY A 29 4.45 -22.74 32.43
N CYS A 30 4.37 -21.65 31.66
CA CYS A 30 5.24 -20.48 31.80
C CYS A 30 4.42 -19.24 32.20
N SER A 31 5.04 -18.27 32.86
CA SER A 31 4.32 -17.02 33.18
C SER A 31 3.96 -16.24 31.91
N SER A 32 2.78 -15.60 31.91
CA SER A 32 2.29 -14.81 30.77
C SER A 32 3.27 -13.71 30.34
N SER A 33 3.98 -13.09 31.29
CA SER A 33 5.04 -12.11 31.00
C SER A 33 6.23 -12.72 30.26
N THR A 34 6.55 -13.99 30.54
CA THR A 34 7.59 -14.73 29.83
C THR A 34 7.15 -15.01 28.40
N ILE A 35 5.93 -15.49 28.20
CA ILE A 35 5.36 -15.71 26.86
C ILE A 35 5.35 -14.39 26.07
N HIS A 36 4.87 -13.30 26.67
CA HIS A 36 4.87 -11.97 26.04
C HIS A 36 6.28 -11.54 25.59
N ARG A 37 7.29 -11.70 26.45
CA ARG A 37 8.70 -11.40 26.12
C ARG A 37 9.24 -12.31 25.01
N LEU A 38 8.83 -13.57 24.97
CA LEU A 38 9.26 -14.53 23.95
C LEU A 38 8.63 -14.24 22.58
N VAL A 39 7.34 -13.89 22.57
CA VAL A 39 6.60 -13.53 21.37
C VAL A 39 7.09 -12.20 20.81
N MET A 40 7.13 -11.15 21.63
CA MET A 40 7.50 -9.79 21.21
C MET A 40 8.99 -9.60 20.96
N GLY A 41 9.84 -10.49 21.48
CA GLY A 41 11.29 -10.42 21.31
C GLY A 41 11.91 -9.16 21.92
N LYS A 42 13.25 -9.09 21.92
CA LYS A 42 14.00 -7.92 22.40
C LYS A 42 13.80 -6.76 21.41
N SER A 43 12.73 -5.97 21.57
CA SER A 43 12.66 -4.66 20.92
C SER A 43 13.89 -3.85 21.38
N LYS A 44 14.72 -3.47 20.42
CA LYS A 44 15.94 -2.70 20.68
C LYS A 44 15.54 -1.37 21.34
N LYS A 45 16.31 -0.98 22.36
CA LYS A 45 16.08 0.16 23.28
C LYS A 45 15.51 1.42 22.60
N ALA A 46 14.50 2.02 23.23
CA ALA A 46 13.82 3.25 22.79
C ALA A 46 14.76 4.48 22.67
N PRO A 47 14.54 5.40 21.69
CA PRO A 47 15.33 6.61 21.58
C PRO A 47 14.80 7.76 22.46
N LYS A 48 15.69 8.72 22.74
CA LYS A 48 15.60 9.77 23.76
C LYS A 48 14.63 10.92 23.39
N ARG A 49 14.09 11.57 24.43
CA ARG A 49 13.08 12.67 24.55
C ARG A 49 13.14 13.89 23.58
N GLY A 50 13.95 13.88 22.53
CA GLY A 50 13.91 14.84 21.42
C GLY A 50 13.24 14.28 20.15
N ALA A 51 13.13 12.95 20.04
CA ALA A 51 12.41 12.28 18.96
C ALA A 51 10.90 12.55 19.03
N GLU A 52 10.33 12.70 20.23
CA GLU A 52 8.89 12.87 20.49
C GLU A 52 8.26 14.09 19.80
N ARG A 53 9.02 15.15 19.50
CA ARG A 53 8.49 16.32 18.73
C ARG A 53 8.41 16.05 17.23
N ILE A 54 9.32 15.25 16.69
CA ILE A 54 9.30 14.82 15.29
C ILE A 54 8.33 13.65 15.13
N GLU A 55 8.33 12.69 16.07
CA GLU A 55 7.32 11.64 16.19
C GLU A 55 5.93 12.20 16.41
N GLY A 56 5.72 13.28 17.16
CA GLY A 56 4.40 13.90 17.27
C GLY A 56 3.89 14.52 15.96
N TRP A 57 4.80 14.97 15.09
CA TRP A 57 4.45 15.44 13.74
C TRP A 57 4.24 14.26 12.78
N VAL A 58 5.14 13.27 12.83
CA VAL A 58 5.07 12.03 12.06
C VAL A 58 3.88 11.17 12.48
N GLN A 59 3.46 11.10 13.74
CA GLN A 59 2.29 10.34 14.22
C GLN A 59 0.97 11.01 13.83
N ARG A 60 0.93 12.34 13.76
CA ARG A 60 -0.21 13.05 13.16
C ARG A 60 -0.36 12.76 11.67
N THR A 61 0.74 12.48 10.96
CA THR A 61 0.71 12.10 9.54
C THR A 61 0.66 10.58 9.32
N SER A 62 1.11 9.76 10.27
CA SER A 62 1.18 8.29 10.17
C SER A 62 -0.14 7.60 10.48
N GLY A 63 -1.06 8.29 11.18
CA GLY A 63 -2.46 7.88 11.32
C GLY A 63 -3.28 8.03 10.03
N LEU A 64 -2.72 8.65 8.99
CA LEU A 64 -3.33 8.73 7.65
C LEU A 64 -2.95 7.55 6.75
N ASN A 65 -2.14 6.61 7.25
CA ASN A 65 -1.84 5.34 6.58
C ASN A 65 -2.86 4.24 6.96
N GLN A 66 -4.07 4.65 7.35
CA GLN A 66 -5.23 3.78 7.27
C GLN A 66 -5.45 3.49 5.79
N GLU A 67 -5.74 2.22 5.50
CA GLU A 67 -6.15 1.68 4.20
C GLU A 67 -6.67 2.78 3.27
N MET A 68 -5.99 2.93 2.12
CA MET A 68 -6.38 3.90 1.09
C MET A 68 -7.90 3.86 0.95
N PRO A 69 -8.61 5.01 1.11
CA PRO A 69 -10.06 5.03 1.03
C PRO A 69 -10.46 4.30 -0.26
N THR A 70 -11.44 3.40 -0.22
CA THR A 70 -11.84 2.56 -1.38
C THR A 70 -11.96 3.36 -2.69
N GLY A 71 -12.36 4.63 -2.59
CA GLY A 71 -12.43 5.54 -3.73
C GLY A 71 -11.09 5.92 -4.38
N VAL A 72 -9.95 5.85 -3.69
CA VAL A 72 -8.64 6.18 -4.29
C VAL A 72 -8.20 5.09 -5.26
N ASP A 73 -8.40 3.82 -4.91
CA ASP A 73 -8.09 2.70 -5.80
C ASP A 73 -9.01 2.70 -7.02
N GLU A 74 -10.30 2.99 -6.82
CA GLU A 74 -11.27 3.17 -7.91
C GLU A 74 -10.88 4.34 -8.83
N LEU A 75 -10.53 5.50 -8.25
CA LEU A 75 -10.07 6.67 -9.00
C LEU A 75 -8.76 6.42 -9.75
N GLN A 76 -7.86 5.61 -9.19
CA GLN A 76 -6.62 5.21 -9.87
C GLN A 76 -6.90 4.30 -11.07
N GLU A 77 -7.84 3.37 -10.94
CA GLU A 77 -8.24 2.50 -12.04
C GLU A 77 -8.99 3.27 -13.14
N GLU A 78 -9.86 4.20 -12.77
CA GLU A 78 -10.51 5.10 -13.73
C GLU A 78 -9.48 5.96 -14.48
N LEU A 79 -8.49 6.49 -13.77
CA LEU A 79 -7.39 7.24 -14.38
C LEU A 79 -6.61 6.38 -15.37
N ARG A 80 -6.29 5.14 -14.98
CA ARG A 80 -5.59 4.17 -15.84
C ARG A 80 -6.37 3.90 -17.12
N MET A 81 -7.69 3.67 -17.00
CA MET A 81 -8.57 3.43 -18.14
C MET A 81 -8.71 4.66 -19.05
N ALA A 82 -8.77 5.87 -18.47
CA ALA A 82 -8.81 7.11 -19.23
C ALA A 82 -7.52 7.33 -20.02
N MET A 83 -6.35 7.10 -19.41
CA MET A 83 -5.05 7.19 -20.09
C MET A 83 -4.95 6.20 -21.26
N LEU A 84 -5.37 4.96 -21.06
CA LEU A 84 -5.38 3.94 -22.12
C LEU A 84 -6.31 4.34 -23.29
N LYS A 85 -7.47 4.91 -22.97
CA LYS A 85 -8.40 5.41 -24.00
C LYS A 85 -7.80 6.58 -24.79
N ILE A 86 -7.09 7.48 -24.13
CA ILE A 86 -6.42 8.61 -24.79
C ILE A 86 -5.35 8.08 -25.74
N GLU A 87 -4.50 7.15 -25.30
CA GLU A 87 -3.47 6.54 -26.13
C GLU A 87 -4.08 5.82 -27.35
N LEU A 88 -5.16 5.06 -27.16
CA LEU A 88 -5.89 4.45 -28.26
C LEU A 88 -6.44 5.50 -29.25
N LEU A 89 -7.01 6.59 -28.76
CA LEU A 89 -7.52 7.65 -29.64
C LEU A 89 -6.40 8.32 -30.43
N GLU A 90 -5.26 8.60 -29.80
CA GLU A 90 -4.09 9.17 -30.46
C GLU A 90 -3.56 8.24 -31.55
N THR A 91 -3.40 6.94 -31.25
CA THR A 91 -2.97 5.96 -32.25
C THR A 91 -3.98 5.81 -33.39
N MET A 92 -5.28 5.88 -33.13
CA MET A 92 -6.29 5.88 -34.19
C MET A 92 -6.23 7.14 -35.06
N ILE A 93 -5.94 8.30 -34.47
CA ILE A 93 -5.70 9.55 -35.20
C ILE A 93 -4.49 9.38 -36.12
N ASP A 94 -3.39 8.84 -35.61
CA ASP A 94 -2.18 8.64 -36.41
C ASP A 94 -2.43 7.66 -37.58
N ILE A 95 -3.14 6.55 -37.33
CA ILE A 95 -3.56 5.61 -38.40
C ILE A 95 -4.47 6.28 -39.43
N ALA A 96 -5.39 7.14 -38.98
CA ALA A 96 -6.30 7.85 -39.87
C ALA A 96 -5.54 8.89 -40.72
N ASP A 97 -4.58 9.61 -40.13
CA ASP A 97 -3.70 10.54 -40.84
C ASP A 97 -2.88 9.80 -41.93
N GLU A 98 -2.32 8.63 -41.59
CA GLU A 98 -1.58 7.78 -42.53
C GLU A 98 -2.45 7.23 -43.67
N LYS A 99 -3.64 6.71 -43.35
CA LYS A 99 -4.48 6.00 -44.33
C LYS A 99 -5.34 6.91 -45.19
N LEU A 100 -5.82 8.03 -44.64
CA LEU A 100 -6.74 8.94 -45.32
C LEU A 100 -6.02 10.18 -45.87
N GLY A 101 -4.76 10.41 -45.50
CA GLY A 101 -4.00 11.61 -45.90
C GLY A 101 -4.61 12.92 -45.38
N ALA A 102 -5.60 12.84 -44.51
CA ALA A 102 -6.20 13.98 -43.83
C ALA A 102 -5.35 14.28 -42.60
N ASN A 103 -4.86 15.50 -42.43
CA ASN A 103 -4.12 15.89 -41.23
C ASN A 103 -5.14 16.27 -40.14
N ILE A 104 -5.70 15.28 -39.45
CA ILE A 104 -6.81 15.45 -38.50
C ILE A 104 -6.37 16.29 -37.29
N ARG A 105 -5.09 16.25 -36.92
CA ARG A 105 -4.52 17.13 -35.89
C ARG A 105 -4.54 18.61 -36.27
N LYS A 106 -4.60 18.95 -37.56
CA LYS A 106 -4.65 20.34 -38.00
C LYS A 106 -6.07 20.88 -37.79
N LYS A 107 -6.18 22.03 -37.09
CA LYS A 107 -7.44 22.79 -37.05
C LYS A 107 -7.87 23.04 -38.50
N ALA A 108 -9.10 22.65 -38.83
CA ALA A 108 -9.71 23.00 -40.11
C ALA A 108 -9.64 24.53 -40.26
N GLY A 109 -8.67 25.01 -41.03
CA GLY A 109 -8.59 26.42 -41.38
C GLY A 109 -9.88 26.78 -42.08
N ALA A 110 -10.44 27.96 -41.77
CA ALA A 110 -11.57 28.49 -42.50
C ALA A 110 -11.24 28.40 -44.00
N ARG A 111 -12.05 27.66 -44.75
CA ARG A 111 -12.00 27.68 -46.22
C ARG A 111 -12.11 29.15 -46.61
N GLN A 112 -11.01 29.76 -47.06
CA GLN A 112 -11.12 31.01 -47.78
C GLN A 112 -11.96 30.67 -49.01
N SER A 113 -13.17 31.20 -49.05
CA SER A 113 -13.98 31.26 -50.25
C SER A 113 -13.18 32.05 -51.28
N GLY A 114 -12.39 31.34 -52.08
CA GLY A 114 -11.78 31.88 -53.28
C GLY A 114 -12.86 32.11 -54.32
N GLU A 115 -12.73 33.23 -55.02
CA GLU A 115 -13.60 33.83 -56.06
C GLU A 115 -14.23 32.85 -57.06
#